data_AF-A0A832XGC3-F1
#
_entry.id   AF-A0A832XGC3-F1
#
_cell.length_a   1.000
_cell.length_b   1.000
_cell.length_c   1.000
_cell.angle_alpha   90.00
_cell.angle_beta   90.00
_cell.angle_gamma   90.00
#
_symmetry.space_group_name_H-M   'P 1'
#
loop_
_entity.id
_entity.type
_entity.pdbx_description
1 polymer ?
#
loop_
_entity_poly.entity_id
_entity_poly.type
_entity_poly.pdbx_seq_one_letter_code
_entity_poly.pdbx_strand_id
1 'polypeptide(L)'
;MIKSIVISVCFVAALFTANPVWAQSGGHASVGLGHGEEGYLHLKEMIKHYEFGLQIPDASEELKTHGSVALQHAKEAIKHYNEALKHGNESLGRRASAPTAEGSGGEEEGHSHDEGSH
;
A
#
# COMPACT_ATOMS: atom_id res chain seq x y z
N MET A 1 -18.45 -18.99 -44.72
CA MET A 1 -18.42 -17.60 -44.22
C MET A 1 -18.87 -17.50 -42.77
N ILE A 2 -20.13 -17.84 -42.44
CA ILE A 2 -20.66 -17.74 -41.06
C ILE A 2 -19.88 -18.60 -40.05
N LYS A 3 -19.56 -19.87 -40.40
CA LYS A 3 -18.76 -20.76 -39.53
C LYS A 3 -17.37 -20.19 -39.19
N SER A 4 -16.70 -19.58 -40.16
CA SER A 4 -15.38 -18.97 -39.98
C SER A 4 -15.45 -17.71 -39.08
N ILE A 5 -16.53 -16.93 -39.20
CA ILE A 5 -16.79 -15.77 -38.33
C ILE A 5 -17.04 -16.23 -36.89
N VAL A 6 -17.88 -17.25 -36.68
CA VAL A 6 -18.16 -17.77 -35.33
C VAL A 6 -16.89 -18.31 -34.66
N ILE A 7 -16.07 -19.08 -35.39
CA ILE A 7 -14.80 -19.60 -34.87
C ILE A 7 -13.86 -18.45 -34.49
N SER A 8 -13.75 -17.42 -35.34
CA SER A 8 -12.90 -16.26 -35.07
C SER A 8 -13.36 -15.48 -33.84
N VAL A 9 -14.67 -15.24 -33.68
CA VAL A 9 -15.23 -14.57 -32.50
C VAL A 9 -15.00 -15.38 -31.22
N CYS A 10 -15.22 -16.71 -31.27
CA CYS A 10 -14.94 -17.58 -30.14
C CYS A 10 -13.45 -17.59 -29.76
N PHE A 11 -12.55 -17.56 -30.74
CA PHE A 11 -11.12 -17.52 -30.49
C PHE A 11 -10.70 -16.20 -29.82
N VAL A 12 -11.22 -15.06 -30.30
CA VAL A 12 -10.98 -13.76 -29.67
C VAL A 12 -11.55 -13.74 -28.24
N ALA A 13 -12.78 -14.22 -28.04
CA ALA A 13 -13.38 -14.29 -26.71
C ALA A 13 -12.56 -15.18 -25.76
N ALA A 14 -12.07 -16.33 -26.22
CA ALA A 14 -11.23 -17.22 -25.43
C ALA A 14 -9.90 -16.57 -25.00
N LEU A 15 -9.27 -15.79 -25.88
CA LEU A 15 -8.06 -15.03 -25.55
C LEU A 15 -8.32 -13.96 -24.46
N PHE A 16 -9.49 -13.30 -24.51
CA PHE A 16 -9.91 -12.32 -23.49
C PHE A 16 -10.21 -12.98 -22.13
N THR A 17 -10.75 -14.20 -22.09
CA THR A 17 -11.01 -14.92 -20.85
C THR A 17 -9.77 -15.61 -20.26
N ALA A 18 -8.83 -16.03 -21.11
CA ALA A 18 -7.63 -16.76 -20.68
C ALA A 18 -6.53 -15.85 -20.09
N ASN A 19 -6.55 -14.56 -20.38
CA ASN A 19 -5.59 -13.59 -19.86
C ASN A 19 -6.33 -12.41 -19.22
N PRO A 20 -6.71 -12.50 -17.93
CA PRO A 20 -7.33 -11.38 -17.24
C PRO A 20 -6.27 -10.31 -16.94
N VAL A 21 -5.85 -9.54 -17.95
CA VAL A 21 -4.93 -8.39 -17.82
C VAL A 21 -5.42 -7.38 -16.76
N TRP A 22 -6.74 -7.31 -16.58
CA TRP A 22 -7.48 -6.53 -15.59
C TRP A 22 -7.15 -6.92 -14.13
N ALA A 23 -6.74 -8.17 -13.88
CA ALA A 23 -6.42 -8.66 -12.54
C ALA A 23 -4.98 -8.33 -12.11
N GLN A 24 -4.06 -8.12 -13.06
CA GLN A 24 -2.64 -7.92 -12.77
C GLN A 24 -2.35 -6.55 -12.15
N SER A 25 -3.08 -5.49 -12.54
CA SER A 25 -2.90 -4.15 -11.95
C SER A 25 -3.43 -4.05 -10.52
N GLY A 26 -4.47 -4.83 -10.18
CA GLY A 26 -5.06 -4.83 -8.84
C GLY A 26 -4.11 -5.35 -7.75
N GLY A 27 -3.37 -6.44 -8.03
CA GLY A 27 -2.44 -7.04 -7.07
C GLY A 27 -1.26 -6.14 -6.71
N HIS A 28 -0.65 -5.45 -7.69
CA HIS A 28 0.40 -4.48 -7.39
C HIS A 28 -0.13 -3.25 -6.65
N ALA A 29 -1.34 -2.81 -6.96
CA ALA A 29 -1.97 -1.70 -6.26
C ALA A 29 -2.31 -2.06 -4.80
N SER A 30 -2.71 -3.29 -4.50
CA SER A 30 -2.94 -3.74 -3.12
C SER A 30 -1.66 -3.83 -2.29
N VAL A 31 -0.57 -4.36 -2.86
CA VAL A 31 0.73 -4.40 -2.17
C VAL A 31 1.26 -2.99 -1.94
N GLY A 32 1.18 -2.13 -2.96
CA GLY A 32 1.56 -0.72 -2.84
C GLY A 32 0.77 0.03 -1.77
N LEU A 33 -0.54 -0.24 -1.64
CA LEU A 33 -1.36 0.32 -0.57
C LEU A 33 -0.91 -0.19 0.81
N GLY A 34 -0.57 -1.47 0.94
CA GLY A 34 -0.03 -2.05 2.18
C GLY A 34 1.27 -1.36 2.64
N HIS A 35 2.24 -1.16 1.73
CA HIS A 35 3.45 -0.37 2.04
C HIS A 35 3.11 1.10 2.37
N GLY A 36 2.05 1.65 1.78
CA GLY A 36 1.53 2.95 2.15
C GLY A 36 1.04 2.99 3.61
N GLU A 37 0.27 2.00 4.03
CA GLU A 37 -0.24 1.88 5.40
C GLU A 37 0.92 1.75 6.41
N GLU A 38 1.95 0.98 6.09
CA GLU A 38 3.19 0.89 6.89
C GLU A 38 3.96 2.22 6.92
N GLY A 39 4.14 2.87 5.77
CA GLY A 39 4.81 4.16 5.66
C GLY A 39 4.12 5.26 6.48
N TYR A 40 2.79 5.21 6.59
CA TYR A 40 2.02 6.10 7.46
C TYR A 40 2.36 5.88 8.94
N LEU A 41 2.53 4.63 9.39
CA LEU A 41 2.95 4.34 10.76
C LEU A 41 4.37 4.84 11.04
N HIS A 42 5.30 4.66 10.10
CA HIS A 42 6.66 5.21 10.20
C HIS A 42 6.65 6.75 10.31
N LEU A 43 5.81 7.42 9.52
CA LEU A 43 5.66 8.88 9.59
C LEU A 43 5.09 9.32 10.95
N LYS A 44 4.12 8.59 11.51
CA LYS A 44 3.63 8.85 12.87
C LYS A 44 4.73 8.71 13.92
N GLU A 45 5.57 7.69 13.81
CA GLU A 45 6.66 7.47 14.76
C GLU A 45 7.74 8.56 14.64
N MET A 46 8.08 8.96 13.41
CA MET A 46 8.97 10.09 13.16
C MET A 46 8.47 11.39 13.81
N ILE A 47 7.17 11.68 13.74
CA ILE A 47 6.55 12.82 14.42
C ILE A 47 6.79 12.76 15.93
N LYS A 48 6.60 11.58 16.56
CA LYS A 48 6.88 11.41 17.99
C LYS A 48 8.34 11.67 18.33
N HIS A 49 9.27 11.20 17.51
CA HIS A 49 10.70 11.46 17.72
C HIS A 49 11.04 12.95 17.64
N TYR A 50 10.44 13.70 16.71
CA TYR A 50 10.59 15.15 16.69
C TYR A 50 9.99 15.84 17.92
N GLU A 51 8.78 15.44 18.33
CA GLU A 51 8.13 15.99 19.52
C GLU A 51 8.94 15.73 20.78
N PHE A 52 9.49 14.53 20.93
CA PHE A 52 10.37 14.17 22.03
C PHE A 52 11.67 14.99 22.00
N GLY A 53 12.35 15.05 20.86
CA GLY A 53 13.62 15.79 20.72
C GLY A 53 13.50 17.26 21.06
N LEU A 54 12.36 17.89 20.71
CA LEU A 54 12.09 19.30 21.02
C LEU A 54 11.72 19.56 22.49
N GLN A 55 11.38 18.53 23.26
CA GLN A 55 11.10 18.64 24.70
C GLN A 55 12.35 18.52 25.58
N ILE A 56 13.49 18.13 25.01
CA ILE A 56 14.75 17.98 25.74
C ILE A 56 15.22 19.36 26.25
N PRO A 57 15.44 19.55 27.58
CA PRO A 57 15.75 20.87 28.15
C PRO A 57 17.00 21.55 27.58
N ASP A 58 18.01 20.76 27.21
CA ASP A 58 19.29 21.19 26.64
C ASP A 58 19.39 20.93 25.13
N ALA A 59 18.24 20.79 24.44
CA ALA A 59 18.20 20.72 22.99
C ALA A 59 18.97 21.90 22.36
N SER A 60 19.80 21.60 21.36
CA SER A 60 20.56 22.62 20.63
C SER A 60 19.62 23.61 19.93
N GLU A 61 20.09 24.85 19.71
CA GLU A 61 19.33 25.86 18.97
C GLU A 61 19.08 25.44 17.51
N GLU A 62 20.00 24.67 16.92
CA GLU A 62 19.80 24.06 15.60
C GLU A 62 18.63 23.06 15.62
N LEU A 63 18.54 22.20 16.65
CA LEU A 63 17.43 21.28 16.79
C LEU A 63 16.11 22.02 17.00
N LYS A 64 16.09 23.08 17.83
CA LYS A 64 14.88 23.87 18.05
C LYS A 64 14.39 24.56 16.77
N THR A 65 15.30 25.13 15.99
CA THR A 65 14.95 25.86 14.77
C THR A 65 14.59 24.91 13.63
N HIS A 66 15.44 23.94 13.29
CA HIS A 66 15.17 23.02 12.19
C HIS A 66 14.19 21.91 12.56
N GLY A 67 14.24 21.40 13.79
CA GLY A 67 13.33 20.35 14.26
C GLY A 67 11.88 20.81 14.37
N SER A 68 11.61 22.06 14.75
CA SER A 68 10.24 22.59 14.78
C SER A 68 9.64 22.72 13.36
N VAL A 69 10.43 23.19 12.39
CA VAL A 69 10.02 23.23 10.97
C VAL A 69 9.82 21.83 10.41
N ALA A 70 10.75 20.90 10.70
CA ALA A 70 10.62 19.50 10.28
C ALA A 70 9.36 18.84 10.88
N LEU A 71 9.06 19.09 12.15
CA LEU A 71 7.84 18.63 12.81
C LEU A 71 6.58 19.20 12.14
N GLN A 72 6.57 20.48 11.79
CA GLN A 72 5.46 21.10 11.07
C GLN A 72 5.23 20.40 9.73
N HIS A 73 6.28 20.23 8.92
CA HIS A 73 6.17 19.54 7.63
C HIS A 73 5.76 18.09 7.78
N ALA A 74 6.23 17.36 8.79
CA ALA A 74 5.80 15.99 9.06
C ALA A 74 4.30 15.93 9.39
N LYS A 75 3.79 16.88 10.18
CA LYS A 75 2.35 17.02 10.51
C LYS A 75 1.49 17.44 9.32
N GLU A 76 2.05 18.12 8.33
CA GLU A 76 1.37 18.41 7.06
C GLU A 76 1.40 17.17 6.15
N ALA A 77 2.57 16.54 6.02
CA ALA A 77 2.77 15.34 5.21
C ALA A 77 1.82 14.22 5.61
N ILE A 78 1.61 13.99 6.92
CA ILE A 78 0.71 12.93 7.38
C ILE A 78 -0.76 13.16 6.99
N LYS A 79 -1.19 14.42 6.86
CA LYS A 79 -2.55 14.73 6.37
C LYS A 79 -2.68 14.34 4.90
N HIS A 80 -1.70 14.71 4.07
CA HIS A 80 -1.68 14.33 2.66
C HIS A 80 -1.54 12.81 2.48
N TYR A 81 -0.75 12.17 3.32
CA TYR A 81 -0.60 10.71 3.34
C TYR A 81 -1.94 10.03 3.61
N ASN A 82 -2.70 10.52 4.60
CA ASN A 82 -4.02 9.98 4.92
C ASN A 82 -5.00 10.10 3.73
N GLU A 83 -5.01 11.24 3.02
CA GLU A 83 -5.83 11.39 1.81
C GLU A 83 -5.37 10.45 0.67
N ALA A 84 -4.05 10.24 0.53
CA ALA A 84 -3.52 9.29 -0.44
C ALA A 84 -3.96 7.85 -0.14
N LEU A 85 -3.94 7.43 1.13
CA LEU A 85 -4.43 6.11 1.55
C LEU A 85 -5.93 5.95 1.33
N LYS A 86 -6.71 7.02 1.57
CA LYS A 86 -8.14 7.02 1.28
C LYS A 86 -8.40 6.79 -0.21
N HIS A 87 -7.75 7.55 -1.09
CA HIS A 87 -7.89 7.36 -2.54
C HIS A 87 -7.39 5.98 -3.01
N GLY A 88 -6.31 5.48 -2.41
CA GLY A 88 -5.81 4.13 -2.70
C GLY A 88 -6.82 3.04 -2.34
N ASN A 89 -7.45 3.15 -1.16
CA ASN A 89 -8.53 2.26 -0.74
C ASN A 89 -9.74 2.33 -1.68
N GLU A 90 -10.21 3.54 -2.00
CA GLU A 90 -11.32 3.75 -2.94
C GLU A 90 -11.04 3.15 -4.32
N SER A 91 -9.81 3.31 -4.83
CA SER A 91 -9.37 2.76 -6.12
C SER A 91 -9.36 1.23 -6.16
N LEU A 92 -9.17 0.59 -5.01
CA LEU A 92 -9.22 -0.87 -4.86
C LEU A 92 -10.60 -1.40 -4.48
N GLY A 93 -11.62 -0.52 -4.36
CA GLY A 93 -12.94 -0.91 -3.87
C GLY A 93 -12.95 -1.34 -2.40
N ARG A 94 -11.87 -1.06 -1.64
CA ARG A 94 -11.82 -1.27 -0.19
C ARG A 94 -12.55 -0.11 0.47
N ARG A 95 -13.33 -0.39 1.50
CA ARG A 95 -13.85 0.69 2.37
C ARG A 95 -12.65 1.36 3.02
N ALA A 96 -12.57 2.69 2.94
CA ALA A 96 -11.53 3.47 3.61
C ALA A 96 -11.50 3.06 5.09
N SER A 97 -10.45 2.35 5.48
CA SER A 97 -10.23 1.86 6.84
C SER A 97 -9.02 2.61 7.37
N ALA A 98 -9.05 3.01 8.64
CA ALA A 98 -7.86 3.59 9.27
C ALA A 98 -6.71 2.55 9.19
N PRO A 99 -5.47 2.97 8.89
CA PRO A 99 -4.33 2.07 8.88
C PRO A 99 -4.27 1.36 10.24
N THR A 100 -4.26 0.03 10.20
CA THR A 100 -4.28 -0.80 11.41
C THR A 100 -3.07 -0.46 12.26
N ALA A 101 -3.32 0.04 13.47
CA ALA A 101 -2.30 0.04 14.49
C ALA A 101 -2.00 -1.44 14.80
N GLU A 102 -0.72 -1.76 14.89
CA GLU A 102 -0.15 -3.10 15.14
C GLU A 102 0.07 -3.92 13.87
N GLY A 103 1.37 -4.15 13.61
CA GLY A 103 1.82 -5.10 12.62
C GLY A 103 1.29 -6.48 12.95
N SER A 104 0.50 -7.05 12.05
CA SER A 104 0.15 -8.46 12.09
C SER A 104 1.16 -9.20 11.23
N GLY A 105 2.12 -9.83 11.89
CA GLY A 105 2.55 -11.14 11.42
C GLY A 105 1.30 -12.03 11.36
N GLY A 106 1.14 -12.74 10.26
CA GLY A 106 0.18 -13.82 10.05
C GLY A 106 0.78 -14.66 8.93
N GLU A 107 1.54 -15.69 9.29
CA GLU A 107 1.05 -17.05 9.51
C GLU A 107 0.59 -17.71 8.21
N GLU A 108 1.53 -18.49 7.66
CA GLU A 108 1.38 -19.79 7.01
C GLU A 108 0.21 -20.00 6.04
N GLU A 109 0.49 -19.81 4.74
CA GLU A 109 -0.10 -20.65 3.70
C GLU A 109 0.91 -21.73 3.30
N GLY A 110 0.78 -22.91 3.91
CA GLY A 110 1.54 -24.10 3.59
C GLY A 110 1.37 -24.49 2.12
N HIS A 111 2.44 -24.30 1.33
CA HIS A 111 2.58 -24.96 0.05
C HIS A 111 3.19 -26.35 0.28
N SER A 112 2.35 -27.38 0.28
CA SER A 112 2.81 -28.76 0.10
C SER A 112 3.37 -28.91 -1.31
N HIS A 113 4.68 -29.00 -1.46
CA HIS A 113 5.30 -29.56 -2.66
C HIS A 113 5.03 -31.07 -2.67
N ASP A 114 4.18 -31.51 -3.59
CA ASP A 114 4.12 -32.90 -4.03
C ASP A 114 5.31 -33.13 -4.96
N GLU A 115 6.40 -33.68 -4.42
CA GLU A 115 7.48 -34.22 -5.23
C GLU A 115 7.04 -35.56 -5.81
N GLY A 116 6.42 -35.50 -7.00
CA GLY A 116 6.15 -36.67 -7.81
C GLY A 116 7.45 -37.30 -8.33
N SER A 117 7.93 -38.34 -7.66
CA SER A 117 8.84 -39.34 -8.24
C SER A 117 8.02 -40.34 -9.06
N HIS A 118 8.17 -40.33 -10.39
CA HIS A 118 8.00 -41.49 -11.26
C HIS A 118 8.74 -41.29 -12.59
#